data_AF-A0A6N2HFD9-F1
#
_entry.id   AF-A0A6N2HFD9-F1
#
_cell.length_a   1.000
_cell.length_b   1.000
_cell.length_c   1.000
_cell.angle_alpha   90.00
_cell.angle_beta   90.00
_cell.angle_gamma   90.00
#
_symmetry.space_group_name_H-M   'P 1'
#
loop_
_entity.id
_entity.type
_entity.pdbx_description
1 polymer ?
#
loop_
_entity_poly.entity_id
_entity_poly.type
_entity_poly.pdbx_seq_one_letter_code
_entity_poly.pdbx_strand_id
1 'polypeptide(L)'
;MRPLASAGTLAAAVAATMLLAPAAHAAPPGDNGTVKIHDAKTGEELRKNEPHVCTFYLDAFGFDGGQNVDWRIEAWAPTAGVKGEVVKTGSLKLDAEGHGRTPDQSLPDGHYKLFWNFDGEHGRAKHKVFWTDCDGEKPGGGKPTPSTSESTPGTPSSVPST
;
A
#
# COMPACT_ATOMS: atom_id res chain seq x y z
N MET A 1 69.22 -12.55 -64.07
CA MET A 1 68.21 -13.43 -64.69
C MET A 1 67.04 -13.57 -63.73
N ARG A 2 65.85 -13.13 -64.15
CA ARG A 2 64.54 -13.16 -63.43
C ARG A 2 64.08 -14.63 -63.27
N PRO A 3 63.25 -15.02 -62.28
CA PRO A 3 61.84 -14.54 -62.08
C PRO A 3 61.44 -14.50 -60.57
N LEU A 4 60.23 -14.25 -60.06
CA LEU A 4 58.89 -13.72 -60.43
C LEU A 4 58.21 -13.38 -59.08
N ALA A 5 57.19 -12.52 -59.10
CA ALA A 5 56.46 -12.04 -57.93
C ALA A 5 55.64 -13.11 -57.20
N SER A 6 55.32 -12.86 -55.92
CA SER A 6 53.99 -13.13 -55.39
C SER A 6 53.66 -12.16 -54.25
N ALA A 7 52.65 -11.33 -54.48
CA ALA A 7 52.03 -10.48 -53.47
C ALA A 7 51.12 -11.35 -52.60
N GLY A 8 51.30 -11.27 -51.28
CA GLY A 8 50.44 -11.93 -50.30
C GLY A 8 50.03 -10.95 -49.23
N THR A 9 48.95 -10.19 -49.47
CA THR A 9 48.21 -9.46 -48.44
C THR A 9 47.67 -10.45 -47.42
N LEU A 10 48.20 -10.46 -46.20
CA LEU A 10 47.51 -11.09 -45.06
C LEU A 10 46.78 -10.04 -44.24
N ALA A 11 45.47 -10.20 -44.21
CA ALA A 11 44.48 -9.34 -43.62
C ALA A 11 44.66 -9.20 -42.09
N ALA A 12 44.43 -7.98 -41.60
CA ALA A 12 44.23 -7.70 -40.18
C ALA A 12 42.93 -8.36 -39.70
N ALA A 13 43.02 -9.41 -38.89
CA ALA A 13 41.88 -9.97 -38.18
C ALA A 13 41.64 -9.14 -36.91
N VAL A 14 40.74 -8.17 -36.98
CA VAL A 14 40.24 -7.44 -35.81
C VAL A 14 39.38 -8.41 -34.99
N ALA A 15 39.83 -8.78 -33.80
CA ALA A 15 39.06 -9.56 -32.85
C ALA A 15 37.94 -8.68 -32.27
N ALA A 16 36.72 -8.81 -32.80
CA ALA A 16 35.52 -8.24 -32.21
C ALA A 16 34.84 -9.30 -31.33
N THR A 17 35.31 -9.46 -30.10
CA THR A 17 34.55 -10.18 -29.06
C THR A 17 33.37 -9.32 -28.65
N MET A 18 32.21 -9.51 -29.29
CA MET A 18 30.96 -8.97 -28.77
C MET A 18 30.65 -9.67 -27.44
N LEU A 19 30.89 -8.97 -26.32
CA LEU A 19 30.27 -9.33 -25.05
C LEU A 19 28.76 -9.15 -25.22
N LEU A 20 28.03 -10.24 -25.40
CA LEU A 20 26.60 -10.25 -25.12
C LEU A 20 26.45 -10.10 -23.60
N ALA A 21 26.32 -8.87 -23.13
CA ALA A 21 25.86 -8.62 -21.78
C ALA A 21 24.46 -9.24 -21.63
N PRO A 22 24.18 -10.05 -20.60
CA PRO A 22 22.84 -10.52 -20.35
C PRO A 22 21.95 -9.30 -20.11
N ALA A 23 21.00 -9.07 -21.01
CA ALA A 23 19.90 -8.15 -20.76
C ALA A 23 19.11 -8.74 -19.58
N ALA A 24 19.23 -8.11 -18.41
CA ALA A 24 18.38 -8.42 -17.27
C ALA A 24 16.95 -8.05 -17.65
N HIS A 25 16.17 -9.06 -18.04
CA HIS A 25 14.73 -8.91 -18.27
C HIS A 25 14.07 -8.90 -16.89
N ALA A 26 13.77 -7.72 -16.36
CA ALA A 26 12.82 -7.62 -15.26
C ALA A 26 11.47 -8.14 -15.77
N ALA A 27 10.88 -9.11 -15.07
CA ALA A 27 9.49 -9.49 -15.33
C ALA A 27 8.63 -8.20 -15.24
N PRO A 28 7.65 -8.01 -16.14
CA PRO A 28 6.75 -6.88 -16.02
C PRO A 28 6.14 -6.88 -14.61
N PRO A 29 6.08 -5.72 -13.93
CA PRO A 29 5.48 -5.64 -12.60
C PRO A 29 4.07 -6.23 -12.61
N GLY A 30 3.76 -7.05 -11.61
CA GLY A 30 2.42 -7.59 -11.40
C GLY A 30 1.60 -6.67 -10.50
N ASP A 31 0.27 -6.84 -10.47
CA ASP A 31 -0.58 -6.20 -9.45
C ASP A 31 -0.47 -6.87 -8.07
N ASN A 32 0.76 -7.23 -7.70
CA ASN A 32 1.09 -7.87 -6.45
C ASN A 32 0.86 -6.90 -5.27
N GLY A 33 0.89 -7.46 -4.07
CA GLY A 33 0.91 -6.69 -2.84
C GLY A 33 -0.40 -6.07 -2.37
N THR A 34 -0.33 -5.50 -1.17
CA THR A 34 -1.44 -4.88 -0.47
C THR A 34 -0.95 -3.67 0.32
N VAL A 35 -1.78 -2.64 0.39
CA VAL A 35 -1.57 -1.49 1.28
C VAL A 35 -2.52 -1.56 2.47
N LYS A 36 -2.00 -1.29 3.65
CA LYS A 36 -2.75 -1.13 4.89
C LYS A 36 -2.54 0.27 5.47
N ILE A 37 -3.51 0.69 6.27
CA ILE A 37 -3.37 1.84 7.16
C ILE A 37 -3.30 1.26 8.56
N HIS A 38 -2.32 1.72 9.32
CA HIS A 38 -2.07 1.33 10.70
C HIS A 38 -2.09 2.56 11.58
N ASP A 39 -2.71 2.48 12.76
CA ASP A 39 -2.53 3.47 13.79
C ASP A 39 -1.09 3.37 14.34
N ALA A 40 -0.43 4.52 14.47
CA ALA A 40 0.96 4.62 14.89
C ALA A 40 1.18 4.17 16.35
N LYS A 41 0.14 4.17 17.18
CA LYS A 41 0.22 3.76 18.59
C LYS A 41 0.09 2.26 18.77
N THR A 42 -0.82 1.61 18.05
CA THR A 42 -1.03 0.16 18.12
C THR A 42 -0.07 -0.59 17.20
N GLY A 43 0.38 0.05 16.12
CA GLY A 43 1.35 -0.48 15.18
C GLY A 43 0.84 -1.68 14.38
N GLU A 44 1.77 -2.49 13.86
CA GLU A 44 1.47 -3.69 13.08
C GLU A 44 0.90 -4.85 13.92
N GLU A 45 1.00 -4.79 15.26
CA GLU A 45 0.76 -5.92 16.17
C GLU A 45 -0.65 -6.51 16.03
N LEU A 46 -1.59 -5.74 15.49
CA LEU A 46 -2.91 -6.26 15.22
C LEU A 46 -3.00 -7.06 13.91
N ARG A 47 -2.20 -6.80 12.86
CA ARG A 47 -2.40 -7.23 11.43
C ARG A 47 -3.85 -7.20 10.93
N LYS A 48 -4.78 -6.69 11.75
CA LYS A 48 -6.22 -6.60 11.60
C LYS A 48 -6.50 -5.34 10.81
N ASN A 49 -7.66 -5.34 10.17
CA ASN A 49 -8.17 -4.14 9.59
C ASN A 49 -8.49 -3.18 10.75
N GLU A 50 -7.80 -2.05 10.84
CA GLU A 50 -8.15 -0.95 11.75
C GLU A 50 -8.98 0.06 10.94
N PRO A 51 -10.32 -0.02 10.99
CA PRO A 51 -11.16 0.91 10.25
C PRO A 51 -11.09 2.34 10.79
N HIS A 52 -10.56 2.55 12.00
CA HIS A 52 -10.42 3.84 12.68
C HIS A 52 -8.98 4.00 13.19
N VAL A 53 -8.37 5.13 12.90
CA VAL A 53 -7.01 5.51 13.31
C VAL A 53 -6.99 6.97 13.75
N CYS A 54 -5.95 7.43 14.46
CA CYS A 54 -5.79 8.86 14.75
C CYS A 54 -4.50 9.42 14.14
N THR A 55 -3.35 8.99 14.68
CA THR A 55 -2.07 9.15 14.00
C THR A 55 -1.80 7.84 13.28
N PHE A 56 -1.52 7.87 12.00
CA PHE A 56 -1.43 6.68 11.17
C PHE A 56 -0.26 6.73 10.21
N TYR A 57 0.05 5.57 9.64
CA TYR A 57 0.96 5.42 8.52
C TYR A 57 0.38 4.48 7.48
N LEU A 58 0.76 4.71 6.23
CA LEU A 58 0.51 3.80 5.11
C LEU A 58 1.64 2.78 5.05
N ASP A 59 1.28 1.52 4.86
CA ASP A 59 2.20 0.40 4.89
C ASP A 59 1.96 -0.56 3.72
N ALA A 60 3.00 -0.82 2.96
CA ALA A 60 2.99 -1.59 1.73
C ALA A 60 3.64 -2.95 1.95
N PHE A 61 2.97 -4.02 1.53
CA PHE A 61 3.48 -5.38 1.69
C PHE A 61 3.34 -6.20 0.41
N GLY A 62 4.39 -6.94 0.07
CA GLY A 62 4.37 -7.96 -0.99
C GLY A 62 4.17 -7.39 -2.39
N PHE A 63 4.56 -6.12 -2.60
CA PHE A 63 4.68 -5.53 -3.93
C PHE A 63 5.96 -6.03 -4.60
N ASP A 64 6.22 -5.55 -5.82
CA ASP A 64 7.48 -5.84 -6.48
C ASP A 64 8.59 -4.96 -5.90
N GLY A 65 9.77 -5.55 -5.74
CA GLY A 65 10.93 -4.87 -5.15
C GLY A 65 11.37 -3.64 -5.94
N GLY A 66 11.67 -2.55 -5.23
CA GLY A 66 12.12 -1.31 -5.84
C GLY A 66 11.02 -0.57 -6.61
N GLN A 67 9.75 -0.91 -6.44
CA GLN A 67 8.65 -0.20 -7.10
C GLN A 67 8.49 1.23 -6.56
N ASN A 68 8.12 2.17 -7.45
CA ASN A 68 7.68 3.50 -7.04
C ASN A 68 6.16 3.51 -6.97
N VAL A 69 5.62 4.08 -5.90
CA VAL A 69 4.19 4.23 -5.70
C VAL A 69 3.86 5.71 -5.53
N ASP A 70 2.78 6.14 -6.16
CA ASP A 70 2.09 7.39 -5.85
C ASP A 70 0.78 7.09 -5.12
N TRP A 71 0.46 7.89 -4.11
CA TRP A 71 -0.77 7.73 -3.34
C TRP A 71 -1.47 9.06 -3.12
N ARG A 72 -2.79 8.99 -2.98
CA ARG A 72 -3.62 10.12 -2.59
C ARG A 72 -4.74 9.68 -1.67
N ILE A 73 -5.12 10.58 -0.78
CA ILE A 73 -6.24 10.39 0.14
C ILE A 73 -7.32 11.40 -0.25
N GLU A 74 -8.51 10.89 -0.52
CA GLU A 74 -9.68 11.68 -0.83
C GLU A 74 -10.64 11.69 0.36
N ALA A 75 -11.24 12.85 0.62
CA ALA A 75 -12.39 12.96 1.50
C ALA A 75 -13.54 12.12 0.95
N TRP A 76 -14.20 11.34 1.81
CA TRP A 76 -15.23 10.40 1.42
C TRP A 76 -16.50 10.58 2.23
N ALA A 77 -17.65 10.34 1.59
CA ALA A 77 -18.94 10.33 2.28
C ALA A 77 -18.93 9.22 3.36
N PRO A 78 -19.47 9.45 4.57
CA PRO A 78 -20.47 10.49 4.85
C PRO A 78 -19.95 11.76 5.56
N THR A 79 -18.72 11.80 6.06
CA THR A 79 -18.32 12.80 7.06
C THR A 79 -17.19 13.73 6.65
N ALA A 80 -16.28 13.32 5.75
CA ALA A 80 -15.18 14.19 5.36
C ALA A 80 -15.61 15.10 4.21
N GLY A 81 -15.67 16.40 4.49
CA GLY A 81 -15.67 17.49 3.49
C GLY A 81 -16.48 17.25 2.22
N VAL A 82 -15.92 17.66 1.08
CA VAL A 82 -16.51 17.38 -0.24
C VAL A 82 -16.01 16.02 -0.72
N LYS A 83 -16.93 15.09 -0.99
CA LYS A 83 -16.56 13.75 -1.49
C LYS A 83 -15.71 13.86 -2.76
N GLY A 84 -14.55 13.19 -2.76
CA GLY A 84 -13.59 13.14 -3.86
C GLY A 84 -12.56 14.27 -3.83
N GLU A 85 -12.64 15.20 -2.86
CA GLU A 85 -11.60 16.20 -2.65
C GLU A 85 -10.32 15.52 -2.17
N VAL A 86 -9.21 15.74 -2.88
CA VAL A 86 -7.90 15.24 -2.48
C VAL A 86 -7.39 16.06 -1.30
N VAL A 87 -7.31 15.46 -0.13
CA VAL A 87 -6.86 16.10 1.11
C VAL A 87 -5.38 15.87 1.40
N LYS A 88 -4.78 14.83 0.80
CA LYS A 88 -3.36 14.51 0.97
C LYS A 88 -2.82 13.68 -0.18
N THR A 89 -1.55 13.85 -0.51
CA THR A 89 -0.83 13.07 -1.51
C THR A 89 0.60 12.78 -1.06
N GLY A 90 1.23 11.81 -1.71
CA GLY A 90 2.65 11.56 -1.57
C GLY A 90 3.12 10.43 -2.47
N SER A 91 4.40 10.11 -2.36
CA SER A 91 5.02 9.00 -3.07
C SER A 91 5.92 8.20 -2.13
N LEU A 92 6.17 6.94 -2.49
CA LEU A 92 6.98 6.02 -1.71
C LEU A 92 7.79 5.10 -2.62
N LYS A 93 9.10 5.03 -2.39
CA LYS A 93 9.97 4.00 -2.97
C LYS A 93 9.93 2.78 -2.07
N LEU A 94 9.51 1.65 -2.62
CA LEU A 94 9.55 0.37 -1.91
C LEU A 94 10.96 -0.20 -1.89
N ASP A 95 11.28 -0.95 -0.84
CA ASP A 95 12.55 -1.66 -0.69
C ASP A 95 12.65 -2.85 -1.67
N ALA A 96 13.77 -3.57 -1.63
CA ALA A 96 14.03 -4.69 -2.53
C ALA A 96 13.05 -5.87 -2.33
N GLU A 97 12.38 -5.91 -1.18
CA GLU A 97 11.39 -6.93 -0.82
C GLU A 97 9.95 -6.48 -1.15
N GLY A 98 9.77 -5.28 -1.71
CA GLY A 98 8.47 -4.73 -2.07
C GLY A 98 7.66 -4.31 -0.84
N HIS A 99 8.37 -3.93 0.22
CA HIS A 99 7.82 -3.37 1.43
C HIS A 99 8.19 -1.89 1.55
N GLY A 100 7.39 -1.13 2.30
CA GLY A 100 7.70 0.27 2.57
C GLY A 100 6.61 0.95 3.38
N ARG A 101 7.03 1.89 4.22
CA ARG A 101 6.14 2.65 5.10
C ARG A 101 6.35 4.16 4.94
N THR A 102 5.25 4.89 5.02
CA THR A 102 5.27 6.36 5.13
C THR A 102 5.56 6.84 6.56
N PRO A 103 6.06 8.08 6.75
CA PRO A 103 6.11 8.69 8.08
C PRO A 103 4.71 8.79 8.72
N ASP A 104 4.69 8.89 10.04
CA ASP A 104 3.47 9.09 10.81
C ASP A 104 2.78 10.41 10.41
N GLN A 105 1.46 10.33 10.30
CA GLN A 105 0.64 11.42 9.81
C GLN A 105 -0.75 11.40 10.42
N SER A 106 -1.45 12.54 10.33
CA SER A 106 -2.84 12.66 10.75
C SER A 106 -3.67 13.42 9.72
N LEU A 107 -4.98 13.27 9.84
CA LEU A 107 -6.02 14.05 9.16
C LEU A 107 -7.06 14.46 10.22
N PRO A 108 -7.85 15.51 9.97
CA PRO A 108 -9.02 15.82 10.81
C PRO A 108 -9.96 14.62 10.91
N ASP A 109 -10.82 14.56 11.93
CA ASP A 109 -11.78 13.46 12.06
C ASP A 109 -12.72 13.39 10.85
N GLY A 110 -12.89 12.19 10.30
CA GLY A 110 -13.66 12.01 9.09
C GLY A 110 -13.44 10.66 8.41
N HIS A 111 -14.14 10.48 7.28
CA HIS A 111 -14.08 9.28 6.48
C HIS A 111 -13.31 9.51 5.18
N TYR A 112 -12.34 8.64 4.90
CA TYR A 112 -11.38 8.85 3.83
C TYR A 112 -11.22 7.62 2.97
N LYS A 113 -10.78 7.86 1.73
CA LYS A 113 -10.41 6.81 0.79
C LYS A 113 -9.00 7.05 0.27
N LEU A 114 -8.10 6.13 0.60
CA LEU A 114 -6.77 6.02 0.00
C LEU A 114 -6.89 5.40 -1.39
N PHE A 115 -6.19 6.00 -2.35
CA PHE A 115 -5.87 5.42 -3.64
C PHE A 115 -4.36 5.24 -3.76
N TRP A 116 -3.96 4.09 -4.28
CA TRP A 116 -2.58 3.62 -4.37
C TRP A 116 -2.31 3.19 -5.80
N ASN A 117 -1.39 3.91 -6.45
CA ASN A 117 -1.06 3.79 -7.87
C ASN A 117 0.44 3.48 -8.03
N PHE A 118 0.79 2.73 -9.06
CA PHE A 118 2.17 2.43 -9.41
C PHE A 118 2.31 2.15 -10.90
N ASP A 119 3.53 2.33 -11.42
CA ASP A 119 3.83 2.03 -12.82
C ASP A 119 3.68 0.54 -13.10
N GLY A 120 3.00 0.23 -14.21
CA GLY A 120 2.72 -1.15 -14.60
C GLY A 120 1.51 -1.78 -13.91
N GLU A 121 0.72 -1.02 -13.14
CA GLU A 121 -0.55 -1.53 -12.61
C GLU A 121 -1.52 -1.90 -13.74
N HIS A 122 -2.23 -3.02 -13.60
CA HIS A 122 -3.30 -3.40 -14.51
C HIS A 122 -4.67 -3.16 -13.86
N GLY A 123 -5.55 -2.46 -14.57
CA GLY A 123 -6.90 -2.21 -14.09
C GLY A 123 -7.03 -0.89 -13.31
N ARG A 124 -7.45 -0.94 -12.05
CA ARG A 124 -7.74 0.26 -11.25
C ARG A 124 -6.85 0.30 -10.02
N ALA A 125 -6.48 1.52 -9.62
CA ALA A 125 -5.78 1.81 -8.38
C ALA A 125 -6.29 0.96 -7.21
N LYS A 126 -5.36 0.33 -6.50
CA LYS A 126 -5.66 -0.29 -5.21
C LYS A 126 -6.19 0.80 -4.27
N HIS A 127 -7.13 0.45 -3.39
CA HIS A 127 -7.71 1.45 -2.51
C HIS A 127 -8.05 0.87 -1.15
N LYS A 128 -8.07 1.77 -0.16
CA LYS A 128 -8.46 1.46 1.21
C LYS A 128 -9.35 2.56 1.74
N VAL A 129 -10.42 2.17 2.41
CA VAL A 129 -11.34 3.09 3.08
C VAL A 129 -11.07 3.00 4.57
N PHE A 130 -10.97 4.14 5.24
CA PHE A 130 -10.65 4.24 6.66
C PHE A 130 -11.25 5.52 7.26
N TRP A 131 -11.36 5.55 8.58
CA TRP A 131 -11.76 6.70 9.36
C TRP A 131 -10.56 7.24 10.11
N THR A 132 -10.41 8.56 10.15
CA THR A 132 -9.68 9.20 11.23
C THR A 132 -10.67 9.59 12.32
N ASP A 133 -10.37 9.16 13.53
CA ASP A 133 -11.19 9.39 14.71
C ASP A 133 -10.27 9.49 15.92
N CYS A 134 -10.01 10.73 16.33
CA CYS A 134 -9.17 11.07 17.46
C CYS A 134 -9.99 11.30 18.74
N ASP A 135 -11.29 10.96 18.79
CA ASP A 135 -12.16 11.07 19.98
C ASP A 135 -11.80 10.01 21.04
N GLY A 136 -10.63 10.23 21.64
CA GLY A 136 -9.97 9.45 22.69
C GLY A 136 -8.66 10.13 23.12
N GLU A 137 -8.16 11.07 22.32
CA GLU A 137 -6.93 11.83 22.51
C GLU A 137 -7.17 13.18 23.23
N LYS A 138 -8.01 13.19 24.26
CA LYS A 138 -8.05 14.30 25.23
C LYS A 138 -7.36 13.83 26.50
N PRO A 139 -6.28 14.50 26.98
CA PRO A 139 -5.77 14.18 28.31
C PRO A 139 -6.80 14.67 29.34
N GLY A 140 -7.57 13.73 29.88
CA GLY A 140 -8.50 13.98 30.97
C GLY A 140 -9.93 14.33 30.53
N GLY A 141 -10.84 13.38 30.75
CA GLY A 141 -12.27 13.60 30.62
C GLY A 141 -13.05 12.31 30.48
N GLY A 142 -12.99 11.43 31.50
CA GLY A 142 -13.80 10.22 31.51
C GLY A 142 -15.30 10.53 31.39
N LYS A 143 -16.00 9.73 30.59
CA LYS A 143 -17.46 9.59 30.66
C LYS A 143 -17.84 8.12 30.41
N PRO A 144 -18.79 7.55 31.17
CA PRO A 144 -18.86 6.11 31.38
C PRO A 144 -19.49 5.37 30.20
N THR A 145 -18.98 4.15 30.02
CA THR A 145 -19.52 3.05 29.23
C THR A 145 -21.01 2.83 29.54
N PRO A 146 -21.92 2.76 28.55
CA PRO A 146 -23.21 2.16 28.80
C PRO A 146 -23.01 0.65 28.92
N SER A 147 -23.39 0.12 30.09
CA SER A 147 -23.42 -1.30 30.41
C SER A 147 -24.26 -2.06 29.38
N THR A 148 -23.63 -2.97 28.62
CA THR A 148 -24.35 -3.98 27.83
C THR A 148 -25.10 -4.89 28.80
N SER A 149 -26.42 -4.77 28.87
CA SER A 149 -27.26 -5.76 29.52
C SER A 149 -27.35 -6.96 28.60
N GLU A 150 -26.72 -8.07 29.00
CA GLU A 150 -26.90 -9.39 28.40
C GLU A 150 -28.38 -9.78 28.44
N SER A 151 -29.00 -9.94 27.28
CA SER A 151 -30.29 -10.61 27.15
C SER A 151 -30.04 -12.06 26.80
N THR A 152 -29.97 -12.92 27.81
CA THR A 152 -30.11 -14.38 27.68
C THR A 152 -31.55 -14.73 27.24
N PRO A 153 -31.75 -15.53 26.17
CA PRO A 153 -33.05 -16.12 25.88
C PRO A 153 -33.33 -17.29 26.84
N GLY A 154 -34.26 -17.09 27.78
CA GLY A 154 -34.79 -18.13 28.66
C GLY A 154 -35.92 -18.94 28.00
N THR A 155 -35.79 -20.26 28.12
CA THR A 155 -36.68 -21.40 27.84
C THR A 155 -38.22 -21.17 27.98
N PRO A 156 -39.07 -21.85 27.18
CA PRO A 156 -40.52 -21.69 27.20
C PRO A 156 -41.21 -22.50 28.31
N SER A 157 -42.29 -21.98 28.90
CA SER A 157 -43.28 -22.85 29.57
C SER A 157 -44.66 -22.20 29.79
N SER A 158 -45.67 -22.86 29.20
CA SER A 158 -47.00 -23.18 29.73
C SER A 158 -47.95 -22.06 30.20
N VAL A 159 -48.98 -21.82 29.39
CA VAL A 159 -50.25 -21.17 29.76
C VAL A 159 -51.21 -22.18 30.42
N PRO A 160 -51.91 -21.84 31.53
CA PRO A 160 -53.13 -22.52 31.92
C PRO A 160 -54.37 -21.72 31.53
N SER A 161 -55.42 -22.46 31.18
CA SER A 161 -56.77 -21.99 30.87
C SER A 161 -57.50 -21.37 32.06
N THR A 162 -58.34 -20.37 31.80
CA THR A 162 -59.71 -20.30 32.34
C THR A 162 -60.58 -19.44 31.44
#